data_AF-A0A9P6X032-F1
#
_entry.id   AF-A0A9P6X032-F1
#
_cell.length_a   1.000
_cell.length_b   1.000
_cell.length_c   1.000
_cell.angle_alpha   90.00
_cell.angle_beta   90.00
_cell.angle_gamma   90.00
#
_symmetry.space_group_name_H-M   'P 1'
#
loop_
_entity.id
_entity.type
_entity.pdbx_description
1 polymer ?
#
loop_
_entity_poly.entity_id
_entity_poly.type
_entity_poly.pdbx_seq_one_letter_code
_entity_poly.pdbx_strand_id
1 'polypeptide(L)'
;MLTGGKEQRAGDIIIEEPTIEYAGVEESTVIENNKPVAKGTTTAHFVRYINELLDIMDMDESLMGSYLVMEYCTIYKSHPTIRKIEGRDYRVM
;
A
#
# COMPACT_ATOMS: atom_id res chain seq x y z
N MET A 1 43.62 21.38 -24.68
CA MET A 1 42.95 20.22 -25.32
C MET A 1 42.21 19.48 -24.21
N LEU A 2 40.95 19.86 -23.94
CA LEU A 2 39.69 19.30 -24.45
C LEU A 2 39.27 17.97 -23.78
N THR A 3 38.21 18.08 -22.95
CA THR A 3 37.04 17.17 -22.77
C THR A 3 37.28 15.75 -22.23
N GLY A 4 36.46 15.16 -21.37
CA GLY A 4 35.15 15.56 -20.85
C GLY A 4 34.67 14.51 -19.83
N GLY A 5 33.73 14.91 -18.98
CA GLY A 5 33.08 14.04 -18.00
C GLY A 5 32.35 12.86 -18.66
N LYS A 6 32.29 11.75 -17.93
CA LYS A 6 31.35 10.66 -18.22
C LYS A 6 30.59 10.32 -16.94
N GLU A 7 29.49 11.03 -16.80
CA GLU A 7 28.24 10.59 -16.21
C GLU A 7 27.98 9.11 -16.55
N GLN A 8 27.95 8.24 -15.54
CA GLN A 8 27.38 6.90 -15.67
C GLN A 8 25.97 6.94 -15.09
N ARG A 9 25.05 6.85 -16.05
CA ARG A 9 23.60 6.86 -15.97
C ARG A 9 23.11 5.90 -14.88
N ALA A 10 22.16 6.38 -14.09
CA ALA A 10 21.31 5.54 -13.26
C ALA A 10 20.76 4.41 -14.14
N GLY A 11 21.25 3.19 -13.93
CA GLY A 11 20.67 2.02 -14.54
C GLY A 11 19.25 1.89 -14.04
N ASP A 12 18.32 1.78 -14.98
CA ASP A 12 16.90 1.61 -14.72
C ASP A 12 16.68 0.49 -13.70
N ILE A 13 16.24 0.85 -12.50
CA ILE A 13 15.80 -0.11 -11.50
C ILE A 13 14.47 -0.65 -12.01
N ILE A 14 14.49 -1.80 -12.68
CA ILE A 14 13.29 -2.55 -13.00
C ILE A 14 12.74 -3.06 -11.67
N ILE A 15 11.76 -2.34 -11.13
CA ILE A 15 10.96 -2.83 -10.00
C ILE A 15 10.07 -3.92 -10.59
N GLU A 16 10.51 -5.17 -10.52
CA GLU A 16 9.60 -6.29 -10.73
C GLU A 16 8.47 -6.16 -9.70
N GLU A 17 7.23 -5.99 -10.19
CA GLU A 17 6.05 -6.09 -9.34
C GLU A 17 6.09 -7.46 -8.65
N PRO A 18 6.16 -7.52 -7.30
CA PRO A 18 6.13 -8.80 -6.63
C PRO A 18 4.78 -9.45 -6.94
N THR A 19 4.81 -10.66 -7.50
CA THR A 19 3.60 -11.44 -7.73
C THR A 19 2.91 -11.67 -6.39
N ILE A 20 1.77 -11.02 -6.21
CA ILE A 20 0.96 -11.19 -5.02
C ILE A 20 0.20 -12.49 -5.19
N GLU A 21 0.58 -13.52 -4.42
CA GLU A 21 -0.22 -14.75 -4.29
C GLU A 21 -1.49 -14.40 -3.53
N TYR A 22 -2.53 -14.02 -4.27
CA TYR A 22 -3.88 -13.89 -3.73
C TYR A 22 -4.45 -15.30 -3.57
N ALA A 23 -4.68 -15.72 -2.33
CA ALA A 23 -5.62 -16.80 -2.08
C ALA A 23 -6.99 -16.36 -2.65
N GLY A 24 -7.33 -16.86 -3.84
CA GLY A 24 -8.61 -16.61 -4.47
C GLY A 24 -9.72 -17.10 -3.56
N VAL A 25 -10.57 -16.18 -3.09
CA VAL A 25 -11.92 -16.54 -2.67
C VAL A 25 -12.78 -16.30 -3.90
N GLU A 26 -13.13 -17.40 -4.56
CA GLU A 26 -14.05 -17.43 -5.68
C GLU A 26 -15.31 -16.63 -5.35
N GLU A 27 -15.68 -15.72 -6.25
CA GLU A 27 -16.97 -15.03 -6.24
C GLU A 27 -18.06 -16.11 -6.34
N SER A 28 -18.60 -16.47 -5.17
CA SER A 28 -19.55 -17.55 -5.06
C SER A 28 -20.89 -17.06 -5.58
N THR A 29 -21.24 -17.47 -6.81
CA THR A 29 -22.61 -17.44 -7.29
C THR A 29 -23.52 -18.07 -6.24
N VAL A 30 -24.57 -17.34 -5.87
CA VAL A 30 -25.56 -17.61 -4.81
C VAL A 30 -25.89 -19.10 -4.66
N ILE A 31 -25.15 -19.77 -3.77
CA ILE A 31 -25.62 -20.96 -3.07
C ILE A 31 -25.69 -20.50 -1.62
N GLU A 32 -26.90 -20.51 -1.03
CA GLU A 32 -27.15 -20.20 0.37
C GLU A 32 -26.36 -21.16 1.27
N ASN A 33 -25.09 -20.85 1.47
CA ASN A 33 -24.28 -21.44 2.50
C ASN A 33 -24.59 -20.66 3.78
N ASN A 34 -25.30 -21.28 4.72
CA ASN A 34 -25.54 -20.81 6.09
C ASN A 34 -24.25 -20.70 6.93
N LYS A 35 -23.10 -20.45 6.28
CA LYS A 35 -21.83 -20.23 6.94
C LYS A 35 -21.85 -18.80 7.50
N PRO A 36 -21.52 -18.60 8.78
CA PRO A 36 -21.51 -17.26 9.35
C PRO A 36 -20.56 -16.39 8.52
N VAL A 37 -21.12 -15.33 7.94
CA VAL A 37 -20.32 -14.30 7.26
C VAL A 37 -19.39 -13.71 8.31
N ALA A 38 -18.09 -13.74 8.02
CA ALA A 38 -17.10 -13.14 8.90
C ALA A 38 -17.42 -11.66 9.08
N LYS A 39 -17.73 -11.26 10.32
CA LYS A 39 -17.99 -9.87 10.68
C LYS A 39 -16.63 -9.19 10.92
N GLY A 40 -16.43 -8.01 10.34
CA GLY A 40 -15.22 -7.21 10.56
C GLY A 40 -14.75 -6.53 9.28
N THR A 41 -13.68 -5.76 9.42
CA THR A 41 -13.01 -5.09 8.30
C THR A 41 -12.21 -6.12 7.51
N THR A 42 -12.53 -6.27 6.23
CA THR A 42 -11.71 -7.07 5.31
C THR A 42 -10.47 -6.28 4.91
N THR A 43 -9.41 -6.98 4.50
CA THR A 43 -8.21 -6.34 3.93
C THR A 43 -8.55 -5.41 2.77
N ALA A 44 -9.50 -5.77 1.91
CA ALA A 44 -9.94 -4.93 0.79
C ALA A 44 -10.57 -3.61 1.28
N HIS A 45 -11.45 -3.67 2.29
CA HIS A 45 -12.03 -2.47 2.90
C HIS A 45 -10.95 -1.57 3.51
N PHE A 46 -9.98 -2.17 4.20
CA PHE A 46 -8.89 -1.42 4.80
C PHE A 46 -7.98 -0.75 3.74
N VAL A 47 -7.62 -1.45 2.67
CA VAL A 47 -6.81 -0.88 1.58
C VAL A 47 -7.53 0.29 0.94
N ARG A 48 -8.85 0.18 0.70
CA ARG A 48 -9.64 1.30 0.17
C ARG A 48 -9.61 2.50 1.13
N TYR A 49 -9.81 2.24 2.42
CA TYR A 49 -9.75 3.27 3.45
C TYR A 49 -8.40 4.00 3.49
N ILE A 50 -7.28 3.28 3.47
CA ILE A 50 -5.94 3.90 3.47
C ILE A 50 -5.71 4.74 2.21
N ASN A 51 -6.16 4.29 1.04
CA ASN A 51 -6.02 5.10 -0.18
C ASN A 51 -6.77 6.43 -0.05
N GLU A 52 -8.05 6.37 0.34
CA GLU A 52 -8.88 7.57 0.48
C GLU A 52 -8.33 8.51 1.57
N LEU A 53 -7.85 7.95 2.69
CA LEU A 53 -7.23 8.73 3.76
C LEU A 53 -5.99 9.48 3.26
N LEU A 54 -5.08 8.78 2.58
CA LEU A 54 -3.86 9.38 2.06
C LEU A 54 -4.17 10.42 0.99
N ASP A 55 -5.13 10.16 0.09
CA ASP A 55 -5.56 11.13 -0.93
C ASP A 55 -6.08 12.43 -0.30
N ILE A 56 -6.76 12.33 0.86
CA ILE A 56 -7.23 13.50 1.61
C ILE A 56 -6.07 14.23 2.30
N MET A 57 -5.13 13.49 2.91
CA MET A 57 -3.96 14.08 3.57
C MET A 57 -3.03 14.78 2.57
N ASP A 58 -2.91 14.24 1.35
CA ASP A 58 -2.10 14.81 0.27
C ASP A 58 -2.63 16.19 -0.19
N MET A 59 -3.90 16.52 0.10
CA MET A 59 -4.44 17.86 -0.18
C MET A 59 -3.89 18.94 0.75
N ASP A 60 -3.29 18.57 1.87
CA ASP A 60 -2.66 19.49 2.83
C ASP A 60 -1.17 19.17 2.96
N GLU A 61 -0.34 19.93 2.23
CA GLU A 61 1.12 19.78 2.23
C GLU A 61 1.74 19.87 3.63
N SER A 62 1.07 20.52 4.59
CA SER A 62 1.57 20.61 5.98
C SER A 62 1.61 19.26 6.70
N LEU A 63 0.88 18.27 6.18
CA LEU A 63 0.84 16.92 6.73
C LEU A 63 1.97 16.02 6.21
N MET A 64 2.68 16.38 5.13
CA MET A 64 3.79 15.56 4.61
C MET A 64 4.86 15.29 5.67
N GLY A 65 5.43 14.07 5.68
CA GLY A 65 6.41 13.66 6.69
C GLY A 65 5.80 13.25 8.04
N SER A 66 4.49 13.41 8.23
CA SER A 66 3.81 13.05 9.48
C SER A 66 3.80 11.56 9.75
N TYR A 67 3.65 11.22 11.02
CA TYR A 67 3.48 9.84 11.47
C TYR A 67 2.01 9.43 11.50
N LEU A 68 1.68 8.32 10.84
CA LEU A 68 0.42 7.60 11.05
C LEU A 68 0.64 6.57 12.17
N VAL A 69 0.02 6.83 13.32
CA VAL A 69 -0.03 5.90 14.45
C VAL A 69 -1.32 5.09 14.34
N MET A 70 -1.18 3.78 14.15
CA MET A 70 -2.32 2.87 13.98
C MET A 70 -2.26 1.72 14.99
N GLU A 71 -3.39 1.07 15.21
CA GLU A 71 -3.46 -0.11 16.07
C GLU A 71 -2.59 -1.27 15.54
N TYR A 72 -2.02 -2.07 16.45
CA TYR A 72 -1.21 -3.23 16.08
C TYR A 72 -2.11 -4.36 15.58
N CYS A 73 -2.39 -4.38 14.28
CA CYS A 73 -3.08 -5.49 13.65
C CYS A 73 -2.38 -5.92 12.36
N THR A 74 -2.52 -7.20 12.02
CA THR A 74 -1.73 -7.87 10.97
C THR A 74 -1.96 -7.25 9.58
N ILE A 75 -3.14 -6.70 9.33
CA ILE A 75 -3.50 -6.04 8.07
C ILE A 75 -2.68 -4.74 7.89
N TYR A 76 -2.40 -4.03 8.97
CA TYR A 76 -1.61 -2.79 8.96
C TYR A 76 -0.13 -3.05 8.68
N LYS A 77 0.40 -4.20 9.14
CA LYS A 77 1.81 -4.59 8.97
C LYS A 77 2.17 -5.13 7.58
N SER A 78 1.22 -5.23 6.66
CA SER A 78 1.52 -5.76 5.34
C SER A 78 2.55 -4.87 4.63
N HIS A 79 3.58 -5.48 4.03
CA HIS A 79 4.57 -4.75 3.25
C HIS A 79 3.93 -3.84 2.18
N PRO A 80 2.87 -4.27 1.46
CA PRO A 80 2.16 -3.38 0.53
C PRO A 80 1.57 -2.13 1.18
N THR A 81 0.94 -2.25 2.36
CA THR A 81 0.38 -1.09 3.09
C THR A 81 1.49 -0.13 3.51
N ILE A 82 2.56 -0.65 4.13
CA ILE A 82 3.67 0.17 4.62
C ILE A 82 4.33 0.92 3.46
N ARG A 83 4.67 0.22 2.37
CA ARG A 83 5.27 0.83 1.17
C ARG A 83 4.40 1.91 0.55
N LYS A 84 3.08 1.74 0.60
CA LYS A 84 2.14 2.74 0.07
C LYS A 84 2.15 4.02 0.90
N ILE A 85 2.19 3.90 2.23
CA ILE A 85 2.23 5.04 3.15
C ILE A 85 3.58 5.75 3.02
N GLU A 86 4.68 5.00 3.09
CA GLU A 86 6.05 5.54 2.98
C GLU A 86 6.34 6.11 1.59
N GLY A 87 5.74 5.54 0.53
CA GLY A 87 5.87 6.05 -0.83
C GLY A 87 5.20 7.41 -1.08
N ARG A 88 4.41 7.91 -0.12
CA ARG A 88 3.83 9.26 -0.12
C ARG A 88 4.48 10.18 0.92
N ASP A 89 5.70 9.85 1.34
CA ASP A 89 6.47 10.57 2.37
C ASP A 89 5.80 10.63 3.75
N TYR A 90 4.93 9.66 4.08
CA TYR A 90 4.43 9.49 5.45
C TYR A 90 5.18 8.39 6.19
N ARG A 91 5.13 8.41 7.53
CA ARG A 91 5.86 7.45 8.37
C ARG A 91 4.87 6.59 9.15
N VAL A 92 5.08 5.27 9.19
CA VAL A 92 4.25 4.37 10.01
C VAL A 92 4.93 4.11 11.35
N MET A 93 4.19 4.20 12.45
CA MET A 93 4.66 3.86 13.80
C MET A 93 3.82 2.77 14.45
#